data_AF-A0A2D6UWG4-F1
#
_entry.id   AF-A0A2D6UWG4-F1
#
_cell.length_a   1.000
_cell.length_b   1.000
_cell.length_c   1.000
_cell.angle_alpha   90.00
_cell.angle_beta   90.00
_cell.angle_gamma   90.00
#
_symmetry.space_group_name_H-M   'P 1'
#
loop_
_entity.id
_entity.type
_entity.pdbx_description
1 polymer ?
#
loop_
_entity_poly.entity_id
_entity_poly.type
_entity_poly.pdbx_seq_one_letter_code
_entity_poly.pdbx_strand_id
1 'polypeptide(L)'
;MSSNVLIPGAVVVVCLLIIFAISLGNREKPQPKVFQLRVPQKKKRRNQSQEISDSESHDGIPSKQILSEWHEQHENDLLHFFEILDSLIFKGVEVDEDEVSSEIFDKIRKAGLEHPSPEIGAELTAMIGTANSAKLALVKDSADSLESLRETYQNYRFVWISRIRQYIDDHERLVNL
;
A
#
# COMPACT_ATOMS: atom_id res chain seq x y z
N MET A 1 -39.63 -36.87 -23.78
CA MET A 1 -38.67 -36.58 -22.69
C MET A 1 -37.39 -36.02 -23.32
N SER A 2 -37.28 -34.69 -23.51
CA SER A 2 -36.03 -34.08 -24.04
C SER A 2 -35.74 -32.67 -23.48
N SER A 3 -36.44 -32.26 -22.41
CA SER A 3 -36.34 -30.90 -21.86
C SER A 3 -35.28 -30.77 -20.74
N ASN A 4 -34.73 -31.89 -20.26
CA ASN A 4 -33.86 -31.90 -19.07
C ASN A 4 -32.36 -31.73 -19.38
N VAL A 5 -31.97 -31.64 -20.65
CA VAL A 5 -30.55 -31.49 -21.08
C VAL A 5 -30.25 -30.07 -21.60
N LEU A 6 -31.29 -29.29 -21.94
CA LEU A 6 -31.16 -27.92 -22.44
C LEU A 6 -30.70 -26.94 -21.36
N ILE A 7 -31.14 -27.13 -20.12
CA ILE A 7 -30.83 -26.22 -19.00
C ILE A 7 -29.36 -26.34 -18.59
N PRO A 8 -28.78 -27.54 -18.37
CA PRO A 8 -27.35 -27.65 -18.06
C PRO A 8 -26.45 -27.14 -19.19
N GLY A 9 -26.83 -27.40 -20.45
CA GLY A 9 -26.08 -26.91 -21.61
C GLY A 9 -26.02 -25.39 -21.68
N ALA A 10 -27.14 -24.71 -21.42
CA ALA A 10 -27.19 -23.26 -21.40
C ALA A 10 -26.31 -22.65 -20.30
N VAL A 11 -26.27 -23.26 -19.12
CA VAL A 11 -25.41 -22.78 -18.01
C VAL A 11 -23.93 -22.88 -18.37
N VAL A 12 -23.49 -23.99 -18.97
CA VAL A 12 -22.09 -24.16 -19.39
C VAL A 12 -21.69 -23.12 -20.44
N VAL A 13 -22.55 -22.83 -21.40
CA VAL A 13 -22.29 -21.81 -22.43
C VAL A 13 -22.17 -20.42 -21.81
N VAL A 14 -23.03 -20.07 -20.87
CA VAL A 14 -22.96 -18.77 -20.16
C VAL A 14 -21.68 -18.66 -19.34
N CYS A 15 -21.27 -19.70 -18.62
CA CYS A 15 -20.02 -19.71 -17.87
C CYS A 15 -18.79 -19.52 -18.78
N LEU A 16 -18.76 -20.17 -19.95
CA LEU A 16 -17.68 -20.01 -20.91
C LEU A 16 -17.60 -18.59 -21.50
N LEU A 17 -18.75 -17.95 -21.75
CA LEU A 17 -18.80 -16.57 -22.23
C LEU A 17 -18.27 -15.58 -21.18
N ILE A 18 -18.55 -15.79 -19.90
CA ILE A 18 -18.03 -14.96 -18.80
C ILE A 18 -16.51 -15.11 -18.69
N ILE A 19 -15.99 -16.33 -18.72
CA ILE A 19 -14.53 -16.58 -18.68
C ILE A 19 -13.84 -15.94 -19.88
N PHE A 20 -14.44 -16.06 -21.07
CA PHE A 20 -13.91 -15.46 -22.29
C PHE A 20 -13.89 -13.93 -22.20
N ALA A 21 -14.96 -13.30 -21.69
CA ALA A 21 -15.01 -11.86 -21.49
C ALA A 21 -13.95 -11.35 -20.49
N ILE A 22 -13.75 -12.05 -19.38
CA ILE A 22 -12.69 -11.74 -18.41
C ILE A 22 -11.30 -11.91 -19.04
N SER A 23 -11.09 -12.98 -19.82
CA SER A 23 -9.84 -13.23 -20.52
C SER A 23 -9.50 -12.17 -21.57
N LEU A 24 -10.51 -11.56 -22.21
CA LEU A 24 -10.30 -10.45 -23.16
C LEU A 24 -9.99 -9.13 -22.45
N GLY A 25 -10.56 -8.90 -21.26
CA GLY A 25 -10.29 -7.72 -20.43
C GLY A 25 -8.89 -7.72 -19.79
N ASN A 26 -8.29 -8.90 -19.60
CA ASN A 26 -6.97 -9.07 -19.00
C ASN A 26 -5.80 -9.05 -20.00
N ARG A 27 -6.01 -8.56 -21.23
CA ARG A 27 -4.89 -8.26 -22.13
C ARG A 27 -4.09 -7.10 -21.54
N GLU A 28 -2.96 -7.45 -20.93
CA GLU A 28 -1.98 -6.60 -20.30
C GLU A 28 -1.84 -5.25 -21.02
N LYS A 29 -2.26 -4.18 -20.35
CA LYS A 29 -1.84 -2.84 -20.73
C LYS A 29 -0.31 -2.80 -20.60
N PRO A 30 0.44 -2.35 -21.63
CA PRO A 30 1.87 -2.22 -21.52
C PRO A 30 2.19 -1.31 -20.33
N GLN A 31 3.04 -1.78 -19.42
CA GLN A 31 3.44 -1.02 -18.24
C GLN A 31 3.90 0.38 -18.66
N PRO A 32 3.46 1.46 -17.97
CA PRO A 32 3.94 2.78 -18.24
C PRO A 32 5.46 2.81 -18.03
N LYS A 33 6.16 3.30 -19.05
CA LYS A 33 7.61 3.41 -19.11
C LYS A 33 8.08 4.25 -17.91
N VAL A 34 8.61 3.59 -16.89
CA VAL A 34 9.14 4.25 -15.69
C VAL A 34 10.26 5.20 -16.15
N PHE A 35 10.04 6.51 -15.94
CA PHE A 35 11.08 7.50 -16.12
C PHE A 35 12.17 7.23 -15.07
N GLN A 36 13.27 6.63 -15.51
CA GLN A 36 14.49 6.60 -14.71
C GLN A 36 14.96 8.05 -14.54
N LEU A 37 14.74 8.61 -13.36
CA LEU A 37 15.44 9.81 -12.91
C LEU A 37 16.94 9.53 -13.06
N ARG A 38 17.57 10.13 -14.08
CA ARG A 38 19.03 10.20 -14.18
C ARG A 38 19.52 11.07 -13.03
N VAL A 39 19.70 10.46 -11.87
CA VAL A 39 20.50 11.05 -10.80
C VAL A 39 21.91 11.21 -11.39
N PRO A 40 22.48 12.42 -11.40
CA PRO A 40 23.80 12.63 -11.97
C PRO A 40 24.82 11.86 -11.12
N GLN A 41 25.33 10.75 -11.67
CA GLN A 41 26.48 10.05 -11.09
C GLN A 41 27.67 11.02 -11.11
N LYS A 42 27.95 11.63 -9.95
CA LYS A 42 29.24 12.29 -9.71
C LYS A 42 30.34 11.26 -9.90
N LYS A 43 31.11 11.41 -10.99
CA LYS A 43 32.35 10.65 -11.22
C LYS A 43 33.28 10.82 -10.03
N LYS A 44 33.37 9.80 -9.18
CA LYS A 44 34.42 9.73 -8.15
C LYS A 44 35.72 9.41 -8.86
N ARG A 45 36.62 10.41 -8.94
CA ARG A 45 37.99 10.24 -9.45
C ARG A 45 38.70 9.18 -8.62
N ARG A 46 39.16 8.14 -9.31
CA ARG A 46 40.13 7.14 -8.86
C ARG A 46 41.43 7.87 -8.50
N ASN A 47 41.87 7.75 -7.25
CA ASN A 47 43.27 7.79 -6.86
C ASN A 47 43.45 6.82 -5.69
N GLN A 48 44.45 5.95 -5.85
CA GLN A 48 44.86 4.88 -4.94
C GLN A 48 45.40 5.48 -3.62
N SER A 49 45.10 4.82 -2.49
CA SER A 49 46.09 4.04 -1.73
C SER A 49 45.66 3.84 -0.28
N GLN A 50 45.89 2.60 0.19
CA GLN A 50 46.11 2.18 1.56
C GLN A 50 44.88 1.86 2.46
N GLU A 51 44.53 0.57 2.42
CA GLU A 51 44.50 -0.34 3.57
C GLU A 51 43.62 0.06 4.77
N ILE A 52 42.48 -0.63 4.91
CA ILE A 52 42.07 -1.41 6.10
C ILE A 52 40.63 -1.93 5.90
N SER A 53 40.48 -3.21 6.27
CA SER A 53 39.26 -3.99 6.54
C SER A 53 38.40 -4.46 5.38
N ASP A 54 38.62 -5.74 5.07
CA ASP A 54 37.69 -6.66 4.45
C ASP A 54 36.32 -6.72 5.16
N SER A 55 35.33 -7.04 4.34
CA SER A 55 33.98 -7.52 4.64
C SER A 55 33.05 -6.61 5.44
N GLU A 56 32.16 -5.93 4.70
CA GLU A 56 30.71 -6.02 4.92
C GLU A 56 30.00 -5.51 3.66
N SER A 57 29.95 -6.35 2.64
CA SER A 57 28.89 -6.25 1.64
C SER A 57 27.62 -6.79 2.28
N HIS A 58 26.95 -5.98 3.10
CA HIS A 58 25.58 -6.28 3.51
C HIS A 58 24.72 -6.18 2.25
N ASP A 59 24.36 -7.34 1.70
CA ASP A 59 23.21 -7.48 0.82
C ASP A 59 22.06 -6.70 1.45
N GLY A 60 21.52 -5.71 0.72
CA GLY A 60 20.48 -4.79 1.19
C GLY A 60 19.11 -5.43 1.41
N ILE A 61 19.07 -6.73 1.73
CA ILE A 61 17.87 -7.45 2.11
C ILE A 61 17.87 -7.52 3.63
N PRO A 62 16.98 -6.78 4.31
CA PRO A 62 16.87 -6.88 5.75
C PRO A 62 16.56 -8.32 6.15
N SER A 63 17.15 -8.76 7.26
CA SER A 63 16.92 -10.12 7.75
C SER A 63 15.42 -10.31 7.99
N LYS A 64 14.88 -11.47 7.60
CA LYS A 64 13.46 -11.80 7.78
C LYS A 64 13.00 -11.61 9.23
N GLN A 65 13.91 -11.82 10.18
CA GLN A 65 13.66 -11.63 11.60
C GLN A 65 13.42 -10.16 11.96
N ILE A 66 14.28 -9.24 11.53
CA ILE A 66 14.12 -7.80 11.79
C ILE A 66 12.80 -7.27 11.20
N LEU A 67 12.43 -7.75 10.00
CA LEU A 67 11.17 -7.36 9.37
C LEU A 67 9.95 -7.89 10.15
N SER A 68 10.01 -9.13 10.61
CA SER A 68 8.94 -9.74 11.41
C SER A 68 8.75 -9.01 12.75
N GLU A 69 9.86 -8.72 13.45
CA GLU A 69 9.85 -7.99 14.72
C GLU A 69 9.27 -6.58 14.55
N TRP A 70 9.62 -5.89 13.46
CA TRP A 70 9.02 -4.58 13.15
C TRP A 70 7.51 -4.69 12.92
N HIS A 71 7.05 -5.68 12.18
CA HIS A 71 5.62 -5.86 11.92
C HIS A 71 4.85 -6.15 13.20
N GLU A 72 5.34 -7.07 14.04
CA GLU A 72 4.72 -7.40 15.33
C GLU A 72 4.64 -6.17 16.26
N GLN A 73 5.70 -5.34 16.27
CA GLN A 73 5.76 -4.15 17.10
C GLN A 73 4.76 -3.06 16.67
N HIS A 74 4.57 -2.86 15.37
CA HIS A 74 3.80 -1.74 14.80
C HIS A 74 2.44 -2.16 14.23
N GLU A 75 2.07 -3.43 14.31
CA GLU A 75 0.85 -4.00 13.74
C GLU A 75 -0.41 -3.25 14.16
N ASN A 76 -0.62 -3.11 15.47
CA ASN A 76 -1.85 -2.51 15.99
C ASN A 76 -1.96 -1.04 15.59
N ASP A 77 -0.84 -0.31 15.62
CA ASP A 77 -0.80 1.09 15.21
C ASP A 77 -1.09 1.22 13.71
N LEU A 78 -0.53 0.34 12.87
CA LEU A 78 -0.82 0.31 11.43
C LEU A 78 -2.29 0.03 11.17
N LEU A 79 -2.87 -0.99 11.80
CA LEU A 79 -4.28 -1.33 11.65
C LEU A 79 -5.18 -0.16 12.06
N HIS A 80 -4.92 0.43 13.22
CA HIS A 80 -5.70 1.58 13.70
C HIS A 80 -5.57 2.77 12.75
N PHE A 81 -4.38 3.02 12.23
CA PHE A 81 -4.17 4.05 11.21
C PHE A 81 -4.99 3.78 9.95
N PHE A 82 -5.03 2.56 9.44
CA PHE A 82 -5.87 2.23 8.27
C PHE A 82 -7.37 2.43 8.54
N GLU A 83 -7.86 2.08 9.72
CA GLU A 83 -9.26 2.31 10.12
C GLU A 83 -9.64 3.79 10.15
N ILE A 84 -8.73 4.63 10.66
CA ILE A 84 -8.88 6.09 10.66
C ILE A 84 -8.94 6.60 9.22
N LEU A 85 -8.00 6.18 8.36
CA LEU A 85 -7.96 6.61 6.97
C LEU A 85 -9.19 6.16 6.19
N ASP A 86 -9.68 4.94 6.39
CA ASP A 86 -10.90 4.44 5.77
C ASP A 86 -12.11 5.27 6.18
N SER A 87 -12.21 5.61 7.46
CA SER A 87 -13.31 6.41 7.99
C SER A 87 -13.26 7.84 7.45
N LEU A 88 -12.07 8.45 7.37
CA LEU A 88 -11.88 9.78 6.81
C LEU A 88 -12.20 9.82 5.30
N ILE A 89 -11.65 8.88 4.52
CA ILE A 89 -11.63 8.98 3.05
C ILE A 89 -12.89 8.38 2.41
N PHE A 90 -13.46 7.32 2.99
CA PHE A 90 -14.67 6.68 2.45
C PHE A 90 -15.95 7.15 3.12
N LYS A 91 -15.94 7.29 4.45
CA LYS A 91 -17.15 7.68 5.19
C LYS A 91 -17.32 9.20 5.26
N GLY A 92 -16.26 9.97 4.95
CA GLY A 92 -16.28 11.43 5.03
C GLY A 92 -16.59 11.93 6.43
N VAL A 93 -16.34 11.09 7.44
CA VAL A 93 -16.57 11.44 8.84
C VAL A 93 -15.44 12.38 9.23
N GLU A 94 -15.78 13.51 9.86
CA GLU A 94 -14.81 14.28 10.64
C GLU A 94 -14.31 13.35 11.74
N VAL A 95 -13.15 12.73 11.48
CA VAL A 95 -12.43 11.99 12.51
C VAL A 95 -12.00 13.02 13.54
N ASP A 96 -12.22 12.68 14.82
CA ASP A 96 -11.95 13.56 15.95
C ASP A 96 -10.56 14.20 15.79
N GLU A 97 -10.49 15.52 15.96
CA GLU A 97 -9.22 16.22 15.81
C GLU A 97 -8.19 15.69 16.80
N ASP A 98 -8.62 15.21 17.97
CA ASP A 98 -7.76 14.63 19.00
C ASP A 98 -7.23 13.21 18.62
N GLU A 99 -7.92 12.48 17.73
CA GLU A 99 -7.56 11.12 17.29
C GLU A 99 -6.69 11.15 16.02
N VAL A 100 -6.90 12.14 15.15
CA VAL A 100 -6.04 12.43 13.98
C VAL A 100 -4.82 13.28 14.36
N SER A 101 -4.89 14.10 15.42
CA SER A 101 -3.79 14.98 15.80
C SER A 101 -2.80 14.28 16.74
N SER A 102 -1.58 14.15 16.22
CA SER A 102 -0.36 13.69 16.88
C SER A 102 -0.23 12.19 17.15
N GLU A 103 -0.98 11.54 18.04
CA GLU A 103 -0.44 10.31 18.63
C GLU A 103 -0.27 9.14 17.63
N ILE A 104 -1.33 8.79 16.89
CA ILE A 104 -1.25 7.70 15.91
C ILE A 104 -0.40 8.10 14.70
N PHE A 105 -0.51 9.35 14.22
CA PHE A 105 0.29 9.84 13.09
C PHE A 105 1.78 9.92 13.41
N ASP A 106 2.15 10.23 14.65
CA ASP A 106 3.53 10.25 15.12
C ASP A 106 4.07 8.84 15.33
N LYS A 107 3.25 7.90 15.83
CA LYS A 107 3.57 6.47 15.88
C LYS A 107 3.85 5.92 14.48
N ILE A 108 3.00 6.22 13.50
CA ILE A 108 3.20 5.80 12.11
C ILE A 108 4.41 6.46 11.47
N ARG A 109 4.66 7.74 11.75
CA ARG A 109 5.88 8.43 11.27
C ARG A 109 7.13 7.76 11.84
N LYS A 110 7.13 7.45 13.13
CA LYS A 110 8.22 6.72 13.79
C LYS A 110 8.39 5.32 13.19
N ALA A 111 7.29 4.58 13.02
CA ALA A 111 7.30 3.26 12.38
C ALA A 111 7.92 3.32 10.98
N GLY A 112 7.54 4.32 10.17
CA GLY A 112 8.10 4.53 8.83
C GLY A 112 9.59 4.87 8.82
N LEU A 113 10.09 5.58 9.83
CA LEU A 113 11.52 5.86 9.99
C LEU A 113 12.33 4.65 10.47
N GLU A 114 11.71 3.77 11.25
CA GLU A 114 12.31 2.55 11.78
C GLU A 114 12.21 1.37 10.82
N HIS A 115 11.39 1.48 9.77
CA HIS A 115 11.16 0.38 8.83
C HIS A 115 12.45 0.05 8.06
N PRO A 116 12.82 -1.24 7.95
CA PRO A 116 14.08 -1.65 7.31
C PRO A 116 14.14 -1.38 5.80
N SER A 117 12.99 -1.20 5.14
CA SER A 117 12.89 -0.69 3.76
C SER A 117 12.48 0.79 3.77
N PRO A 118 13.33 1.71 3.24
CA PRO A 118 13.02 3.13 3.12
C PRO A 118 11.80 3.44 2.24
N GLU A 119 11.54 2.61 1.23
CA GLU A 119 10.40 2.75 0.34
C GLU A 119 9.08 2.70 1.11
N ILE A 120 8.97 1.76 2.05
CA ILE A 120 7.81 1.59 2.93
C ILE A 120 7.62 2.82 3.82
N GLY A 121 8.70 3.37 4.37
CA GLY A 121 8.65 4.62 5.15
C GLY A 121 8.16 5.81 4.32
N ALA A 122 8.58 5.91 3.06
CA ALA A 122 8.11 6.94 2.13
C ALA A 122 6.61 6.76 1.80
N GLU A 123 6.13 5.53 1.62
CA GLU A 123 4.71 5.25 1.40
C GLU A 123 3.85 5.64 2.61
N LEU A 124 4.26 5.30 3.84
CA LEU A 124 3.54 5.71 5.06
C LEU A 124 3.49 7.24 5.19
N THR A 125 4.60 7.92 4.87
CA THR A 125 4.66 9.38 4.86
C THR A 125 3.72 9.98 3.82
N ALA A 126 3.63 9.37 2.63
CA ALA A 126 2.70 9.78 1.60
C ALA A 126 1.24 9.63 2.06
N MET A 127 0.89 8.51 2.71
CA MET A 127 -0.46 8.30 3.25
C MET A 127 -0.83 9.33 4.32
N ILE A 128 0.10 9.67 5.22
CA ILE A 128 -0.09 10.77 6.17
C ILE A 128 -0.40 12.09 5.43
N GLY A 129 0.35 12.40 4.37
CA GLY A 129 0.12 13.58 3.54
C GLY A 129 -1.25 13.57 2.85
N THR A 130 -1.67 12.41 2.33
CA THR A 130 -3.00 12.19 1.73
C THR A 130 -4.10 12.42 2.75
N ALA A 131 -3.96 11.90 3.96
CA ALA A 131 -4.93 12.07 5.04
C ALA A 131 -5.11 13.54 5.43
N ASN A 132 -4.01 14.27 5.64
CA ASN A 132 -4.05 15.70 5.93
C ASN A 132 -4.71 16.50 4.81
N SER A 133 -4.41 16.14 3.56
CA SER A 133 -5.02 16.77 2.39
C SER A 133 -6.52 16.46 2.29
N ALA A 134 -6.92 15.23 2.63
CA ALA A 134 -8.33 14.80 2.61
C ALA A 134 -9.13 15.51 3.70
N LYS A 135 -8.58 15.62 4.91
CA LYS A 135 -9.18 16.41 5.99
C LYS A 135 -9.41 17.86 5.57
N LEU A 136 -8.40 18.49 4.95
CA LEU A 136 -8.54 19.87 4.45
C LEU A 136 -9.58 19.99 3.34
N ALA A 137 -9.66 19.00 2.44
CA ALA A 137 -10.63 18.97 1.35
C ALA A 137 -12.08 18.81 1.85
N LEU A 138 -12.28 17.99 2.89
CA LEU A 138 -13.59 17.84 3.55
C LEU A 138 -14.07 19.16 4.15
N VAL A 139 -13.20 19.89 4.85
CA VAL A 139 -13.51 21.22 5.42
C VAL A 139 -13.86 22.26 4.34
N LYS A 140 -13.33 22.09 3.12
CA LYS A 140 -13.51 23.02 1.99
C LYS A 140 -14.59 22.60 1.00
N ASP A 141 -15.30 21.50 1.24
CA ASP A 141 -16.29 20.92 0.31
C ASP A 141 -15.76 20.70 -1.12
N SER A 142 -14.46 20.40 -1.27
CA SER A 142 -13.82 20.24 -2.58
C SER A 142 -13.92 18.81 -3.10
N ALA A 143 -15.10 18.44 -3.60
CA ALA A 143 -15.42 17.08 -4.09
C ALA A 143 -14.39 16.49 -5.06
N ASP A 144 -13.98 17.25 -6.09
CA ASP A 144 -13.02 16.79 -7.10
C ASP A 144 -11.64 16.43 -6.49
N SER A 145 -11.21 17.20 -5.48
CA SER A 145 -9.95 16.91 -4.79
C SER A 145 -10.04 15.68 -3.89
N LEU A 146 -11.20 15.43 -3.29
CA LEU A 146 -11.43 14.27 -2.43
C LEU A 146 -11.43 12.98 -3.26
N GLU A 147 -11.95 13.00 -4.48
CA GLU A 147 -11.93 11.85 -5.39
C GLU A 147 -10.49 11.44 -5.76
N SER A 148 -9.64 12.40 -6.12
CA SER A 148 -8.23 12.14 -6.42
C SER A 148 -7.44 11.61 -5.21
N LEU A 149 -7.73 12.13 -4.01
CA LEU A 149 -7.12 11.67 -2.77
C LEU A 149 -7.59 10.25 -2.40
N ARG A 150 -8.87 9.94 -2.65
CA ARG A 150 -9.42 8.60 -2.47
C ARG A 150 -8.76 7.59 -3.40
N GLU A 151 -8.59 7.90 -4.67
CA GLU A 151 -7.88 7.02 -5.62
C GLU A 151 -6.43 6.78 -5.17
N THR A 152 -5.74 7.85 -4.76
CA THR A 152 -4.36 7.76 -4.26
C THR A 152 -4.27 6.84 -3.05
N TYR A 153 -5.16 7.02 -2.07
CA TYR A 153 -5.21 6.18 -0.89
C TYR A 153 -5.55 4.72 -1.21
N GLN A 154 -6.52 4.47 -2.08
CA GLN A 154 -6.90 3.11 -2.50
C GLN A 154 -5.72 2.33 -3.08
N ASN A 155 -4.89 2.98 -3.90
CA ASN A 155 -3.69 2.36 -4.47
C ASN A 155 -2.70 1.92 -3.39
N TYR A 156 -2.45 2.79 -2.41
CA TYR A 156 -1.57 2.44 -1.28
C TYR A 156 -2.19 1.37 -0.38
N ARG A 157 -3.46 1.52 -0.02
CA ARG A 157 -4.20 0.59 0.84
C ARG A 157 -4.18 -0.83 0.30
N PHE A 158 -4.41 -1.01 -1.00
CA PHE A 158 -4.40 -2.34 -1.63
C PHE A 158 -3.07 -3.06 -1.46
N VAL A 159 -1.96 -2.34 -1.69
CA VAL A 159 -0.61 -2.87 -1.52
C VAL A 159 -0.34 -3.19 -0.05
N TRP A 160 -0.75 -2.31 0.86
CA TRP A 160 -0.51 -2.46 2.29
C TRP A 160 -1.28 -3.60 2.92
N ILE A 161 -2.57 -3.76 2.64
CA ILE A 161 -3.36 -4.90 3.15
C ILE A 161 -2.72 -6.22 2.72
N SER A 162 -2.21 -6.29 1.49
CA SER A 162 -1.52 -7.49 0.98
C SER A 162 -0.23 -7.80 1.73
N ARG A 163 0.53 -6.77 2.12
CA ARG A 163 1.77 -6.91 2.91
C ARG A 163 1.46 -7.29 4.36
N ILE A 164 0.52 -6.57 4.97
CA ILE A 164 0.11 -6.75 6.35
C ILE A 164 -0.42 -8.17 6.60
N ARG A 165 -1.22 -8.73 5.67
CA ARG A 165 -1.71 -10.12 5.73
C ARG A 165 -0.63 -11.19 5.86
N GLN A 166 0.62 -10.88 5.52
CA GLN A 166 1.73 -11.84 5.62
C GLN A 166 2.29 -11.95 7.04
N TYR A 167 1.98 -10.99 7.92
CA TYR A 167 2.61 -10.84 9.23
C TYR A 167 1.61 -10.68 10.38
N ILE A 168 0.34 -10.41 10.09
CA ILE A 168 -0.70 -10.22 11.10
C ILE A 168 -1.35 -11.53 11.53
N ASP A 169 -1.52 -11.67 12.85
CA ASP A 169 -2.31 -12.73 13.48
C ASP A 169 -3.80 -12.38 13.60
N ASP A 170 -4.17 -11.10 13.71
CA ASP A 170 -5.57 -10.63 13.76
C ASP A 170 -6.24 -10.62 12.37
N HIS A 171 -6.61 -11.81 11.91
CA HIS A 171 -7.30 -12.00 10.64
C HIS A 171 -8.73 -11.42 10.62
N GLU A 172 -9.41 -11.30 11.76
CA GLU A 172 -10.79 -10.80 11.81
C GLU A 172 -10.83 -9.30 11.52
N ARG A 173 -9.92 -8.53 12.14
CA ARG A 173 -9.79 -7.10 11.89
C ARG A 173 -9.38 -6.79 10.45
N LEU A 174 -8.51 -7.62 9.87
CA LEU A 174 -8.13 -7.54 8.46
C LEU A 174 -9.23 -7.86 7.46
N VAL A 175 -10.24 -8.66 7.82
CA VAL A 175 -11.39 -8.93 6.94
C VAL A 175 -12.32 -7.72 6.89
N ASN A 176 -12.35 -6.93 7.96
CA ASN A 176 -13.19 -5.74 8.08
C ASN A 176 -12.56 -4.48 7.46
N LEU A 177 -11.28 -4.57 7.06
CA LEU A 177 -10.56 -3.62 6.21
C LEU A 177 -10.63 -4.06 4.74
#